data_AF-A0A7M3LUP7-F1
#
_entry.id   AF-A0A7M3LUP7-F1
#
_cell.length_a   1.000
_cell.length_b   1.000
_cell.length_c   1.000
_cell.angle_alpha   90.00
_cell.angle_beta   90.00
_cell.angle_gamma   90.00
#
_symmetry.space_group_name_H-M   'P 1'
#
loop_
_entity.id
_entity.type
_entity.pdbx_description
1 polymer ?
#
loop_
_entity_poly.entity_id
_entity_poly.type
_entity_poly.pdbx_seq_one_letter_code
_entity_poly.pdbx_strand_id
1 'polypeptide(L)'
;MAIELSVNDAVRPAPRRAPRLRPGAWPGLAAAVWGLLFAVPSFVWAMGFTFGARTTVAPSLVELAEDRVAWFVAVLWVTGLLKVFGALIGVGLTRRRGGWVGRLMVFCGGGAAVLLVWHGCLFVVHGVLVEIGTRSVAPDLAGLTRWYLGLWGPWFIVGGLAFAAATTRYVRRLDPRREMRIYGAVGALGALLLSSASMITGIG
;
A
#
# COMPACT_ATOMS: atom_id res chain seq x y z
N MET A 1 -17.90 65.33 -27.86
CA MET A 1 -16.84 64.46 -27.30
C MET A 1 -17.04 64.40 -25.80
N ALA A 2 -17.61 63.31 -25.29
CA ALA A 2 -17.54 62.88 -23.90
C ALA A 2 -18.04 61.42 -23.87
N ILE A 3 -17.08 60.48 -23.85
CA ILE A 3 -17.33 59.06 -23.67
C ILE A 3 -17.23 58.84 -22.16
N GLU A 4 -18.35 58.60 -21.48
CA GLU A 4 -18.32 58.12 -20.10
C GLU A 4 -17.90 56.65 -20.10
N LEU A 5 -16.62 56.41 -19.86
CA LEU A 5 -16.09 55.10 -19.50
C LEU A 5 -16.56 54.75 -18.08
N SER A 6 -17.59 53.92 -17.98
CA SER A 6 -17.98 53.25 -16.74
C SER A 6 -16.88 52.30 -16.29
N VAL A 7 -16.05 52.78 -15.38
CA VAL A 7 -15.06 52.01 -14.61
C VAL A 7 -15.78 51.07 -13.63
N ASN A 8 -15.25 49.85 -13.51
CA ASN A 8 -15.54 48.81 -12.51
C ASN A 8 -16.59 47.73 -12.85
N ASP A 9 -16.32 46.95 -13.89
CA ASP A 9 -16.49 45.51 -13.79
C ASP A 9 -15.47 44.96 -12.78
N ALA A 10 -15.78 45.10 -11.50
CA ALA A 10 -15.06 44.43 -10.44
C ALA A 10 -15.26 42.92 -10.63
N VAL A 11 -14.30 42.29 -11.28
CA VAL A 11 -14.12 40.83 -11.34
C VAL A 11 -14.08 40.35 -9.89
N ARG A 12 -15.23 39.92 -9.37
CA ARG A 12 -15.30 39.24 -8.08
C ARG A 12 -14.45 37.97 -8.22
N PRO A 13 -13.35 37.81 -7.48
CA PRO A 13 -12.65 36.53 -7.49
C PRO A 13 -13.63 35.48 -6.97
N ALA A 14 -14.01 34.55 -7.84
CA ALA A 14 -14.85 33.43 -7.46
C ALA A 14 -14.18 32.76 -6.23
N PRO A 15 -14.91 32.54 -5.13
CA PRO A 15 -14.32 31.93 -3.95
C PRO A 15 -13.70 30.60 -4.35
N ARG A 16 -12.38 30.48 -4.21
CA ARG A 16 -11.64 29.22 -4.38
C ARG A 16 -12.27 28.22 -3.44
N ARG A 17 -13.19 27.41 -3.95
CA ARG A 17 -13.77 26.29 -3.20
C ARG A 17 -12.59 25.43 -2.78
N ALA A 18 -12.28 25.44 -1.47
CA ALA A 18 -11.41 24.44 -0.87
C ALA A 18 -11.86 23.07 -1.40
N PRO A 19 -10.95 22.19 -1.84
CA PRO A 19 -11.31 20.92 -2.43
C PRO A 19 -12.04 20.10 -1.36
N ARG A 20 -13.37 20.19 -1.35
CA ARG A 20 -14.21 19.36 -0.49
C ARG A 20 -13.92 17.92 -0.93
N LEU A 21 -13.30 17.16 -0.04
CA LEU A 21 -13.11 15.73 -0.21
C LEU A 21 -14.48 15.14 -0.58
N ARG A 22 -14.62 14.64 -1.81
CA ARG A 22 -15.89 14.04 -2.23
C ARG A 22 -16.17 12.91 -1.24
N PRO A 23 -17.37 12.81 -0.63
CA PRO A 23 -17.70 11.84 0.43
C PRO A 23 -17.43 10.35 0.10
N GLY A 24 -17.03 10.04 -1.13
CA GLY A 24 -16.61 8.71 -1.55
C GLY A 24 -15.14 8.53 -1.90
N ALA A 25 -14.24 9.50 -1.67
CA ALA A 25 -12.81 9.35 -1.94
C ALA A 25 -12.03 8.66 -0.80
N TRP A 26 -12.66 8.50 0.37
CA TRP A 26 -12.00 8.05 1.59
C TRP A 26 -11.24 6.72 1.49
N PRO A 27 -11.70 5.66 0.77
CA PRO A 27 -10.96 4.39 0.77
C PRO A 27 -9.65 4.49 0.00
N GLY A 28 -9.63 5.27 -1.10
CA GLY A 28 -8.40 5.52 -1.85
C GLY A 28 -7.42 6.38 -1.06
N LEU A 29 -7.93 7.36 -0.31
CA LEU A 29 -7.09 8.15 0.60
C LEU A 29 -6.55 7.29 1.76
N ALA A 30 -7.36 6.40 2.33
CA ALA A 30 -6.93 5.47 3.36
C ALA A 30 -5.81 4.55 2.86
N ALA A 31 -5.96 3.97 1.66
CA ALA A 31 -4.90 3.19 1.02
C ALA A 31 -3.63 4.02 0.76
N ALA A 32 -3.78 5.29 0.38
CA ALA A 32 -2.66 6.20 0.17
C ALA A 32 -1.90 6.53 1.46
N VAL A 33 -2.63 6.91 2.51
CA VAL A 33 -2.06 7.18 3.83
C VAL A 33 -1.39 5.93 4.39
N TRP A 34 -2.05 4.77 4.28
CA TRP A 34 -1.47 3.50 4.70
C TRP A 34 -0.15 3.21 3.97
N GLY A 35 -0.11 3.36 2.64
CA GLY A 35 1.11 3.16 1.85
C GLY A 35 2.24 4.10 2.24
N LEU A 36 1.95 5.37 2.49
CA LEU A 36 2.95 6.35 2.94
C LEU A 36 3.47 6.04 4.34
N LEU A 37 2.58 5.75 5.30
CA LEU A 37 2.97 5.37 6.66
C LEU A 37 3.85 4.12 6.63
N PHE A 38 3.54 3.16 5.76
CA PHE A 38 4.32 1.94 5.60
C PHE A 38 5.68 2.18 4.92
N ALA A 39 5.80 3.24 4.10
CA ALA A 39 7.04 3.58 3.40
C ALA A 39 8.09 4.22 4.33
N VAL A 40 7.65 4.95 5.35
CA VAL A 40 8.53 5.68 6.27
C VAL A 40 9.60 4.77 6.90
N PRO A 41 9.26 3.61 7.51
CA PRO A 41 10.28 2.71 8.06
C PRO A 41 11.32 2.27 7.02
N SER A 42 10.90 1.93 5.79
CA SER A 42 11.82 1.49 4.74
C SER A 42 12.84 2.57 4.37
N PHE A 43 12.42 3.83 4.26
CA PHE A 43 13.34 4.94 3.98
C PHE A 43 14.21 5.29 5.19
N VAL A 44 13.66 5.27 6.40
CA VAL A 44 14.41 5.52 7.65
C VAL A 44 15.54 4.49 7.81
N TRP A 45 15.25 3.20 7.60
CA TRP A 45 16.25 2.14 7.63
C TRP A 45 17.24 2.24 6.47
N ALA A 46 16.78 2.60 5.26
CA ALA A 46 17.66 2.83 4.11
C ALA A 46 18.61 4.03 4.30
N MET A 47 18.28 4.98 5.17
CA MET A 47 19.15 6.09 5.57
C MET A 47 20.14 5.71 6.68
N GLY A 48 20.02 4.51 7.26
CA GLY A 48 20.92 4.00 8.31
C GLY A 48 20.41 4.22 9.73
N PHE A 49 19.20 4.76 9.91
CA PHE A 49 18.58 4.85 11.22
C PHE A 49 17.84 3.55 11.53
N THR A 50 18.25 2.77 12.53
CA THR A 50 17.58 1.49 12.89
C THR A 50 16.48 1.63 13.95
N PHE A 51 15.88 2.81 14.05
CA PHE A 51 14.81 3.10 15.02
C PHE A 51 13.62 2.17 14.78
N GLY A 52 13.19 1.47 15.84
CA GLY A 52 12.10 0.48 15.80
C GLY A 52 12.44 -0.86 15.13
N ALA A 53 13.51 -0.96 14.33
CA ALA A 53 13.93 -2.20 13.69
C ALA A 53 14.40 -3.24 14.72
N ARG A 54 15.17 -2.78 15.72
CA ARG A 54 15.71 -3.63 16.81
C ARG A 54 14.65 -4.33 17.66
N THR A 55 13.42 -3.80 17.70
CA THR A 55 12.33 -4.33 18.54
C THR A 55 11.25 -5.04 17.74
N THR A 56 11.15 -4.82 16.43
CA THR A 56 10.02 -5.30 15.60
C THR A 56 10.43 -6.10 14.37
N VAL A 57 11.73 -6.18 14.05
CA VAL A 57 12.29 -6.85 12.87
C VAL A 57 13.41 -7.82 13.29
N ALA A 58 13.63 -8.87 12.49
CA ALA A 58 14.61 -9.92 12.79
C ALA A 58 16.03 -9.34 13.00
N PRO A 59 16.79 -9.81 14.02
CA PRO A 59 18.13 -9.30 14.31
C PRO A 59 19.08 -9.31 13.11
N SER A 60 19.01 -10.34 12.27
CA SER A 60 19.82 -10.44 11.05
C SER A 60 19.54 -9.32 10.04
N LEU A 61 18.29 -8.86 9.92
CA LEU A 61 17.92 -7.74 9.06
C LEU A 61 18.37 -6.40 9.64
N VAL A 62 18.44 -6.29 10.97
CA VAL A 62 18.99 -5.13 11.65
C VAL A 62 20.49 -5.04 11.38
N GLU A 63 21.23 -6.13 11.54
CA GLU A 63 22.66 -6.18 11.23
C GLU A 63 22.94 -5.81 9.77
N LEU A 64 22.19 -6.39 8.82
CA LEU A 64 22.27 -6.03 7.40
C LEU A 64 22.04 -4.52 7.14
N ALA A 65 21.15 -3.88 7.92
CA ALA A 65 20.89 -2.43 7.84
C ALA A 65 22.03 -1.60 8.43
N GLU A 66 22.56 -2.02 9.59
CA GLU A 66 23.64 -1.35 10.33
C GLU A 66 24.97 -1.44 9.57
N ASP A 67 25.26 -2.61 8.99
CA ASP A 67 26.42 -2.86 8.14
C ASP A 67 26.31 -2.22 6.75
N ARG A 68 25.18 -1.56 6.46
CA ARG A 68 24.93 -0.83 5.21
C ARG A 68 25.18 -1.68 3.96
N VAL A 69 24.86 -2.98 4.04
CA VAL A 69 25.14 -3.92 2.96
C VAL A 69 24.42 -3.48 1.69
N ALA A 70 25.18 -3.26 0.60
CA ALA A 70 24.70 -2.54 -0.59
C ALA A 70 23.44 -3.15 -1.22
N TRP A 71 23.37 -4.48 -1.32
CA TRP A 71 22.20 -5.17 -1.88
C TRP A 71 20.96 -5.00 -0.97
N PHE A 72 21.14 -5.01 0.35
CA PHE A 72 20.05 -4.87 1.31
C PHE A 72 19.51 -3.44 1.35
N VAL A 73 20.41 -2.45 1.33
CA VAL A 73 20.02 -1.03 1.20
C VAL A 73 19.26 -0.79 -0.10
N ALA A 74 19.69 -1.40 -1.21
CA ALA A 74 18.95 -1.33 -2.47
C ALA A 74 17.53 -1.93 -2.34
N VAL A 75 17.38 -3.08 -1.67
CA VAL A 75 16.07 -3.68 -1.39
C VAL A 75 15.19 -2.74 -0.54
N LEU A 76 15.74 -2.08 0.48
CA LEU A 76 14.99 -1.12 1.29
C LEU A 76 14.50 0.08 0.48
N TRP A 77 15.36 0.63 -0.40
CA TRP A 77 14.97 1.71 -1.31
C TRP A 77 13.88 1.27 -2.29
N VAL A 78 14.07 0.14 -2.97
CA VAL A 78 13.11 -0.40 -3.94
C VAL A 78 11.76 -0.68 -3.26
N THR A 79 11.78 -1.30 -2.08
CA THR A 79 10.56 -1.60 -1.32
C THR A 79 9.89 -0.35 -0.75
N GLY A 80 10.65 0.70 -0.41
CA GLY A 80 10.12 2.01 -0.03
C GLY A 80 9.41 2.70 -1.21
N LEU A 81 10.07 2.73 -2.38
CA LEU A 81 9.50 3.27 -3.61
C LEU A 81 8.25 2.51 -4.06
N LEU A 82 8.22 1.19 -3.91
CA LEU A 82 7.04 0.38 -4.21
C LEU A 82 5.84 0.76 -3.32
N LYS A 83 6.07 1.07 -2.05
CA LYS A 83 5.02 1.53 -1.13
C LYS A 83 4.50 2.93 -1.50
N VAL A 84 5.39 3.83 -1.91
CA VAL A 84 5.01 5.14 -2.48
C VAL A 84 4.19 4.96 -3.74
N PHE A 85 4.58 4.05 -4.63
CA PHE A 85 3.80 3.70 -5.81
C PHE A 85 2.40 3.18 -5.42
N GLY A 86 2.30 2.28 -4.43
CA GLY A 86 1.03 1.88 -3.85
C GLY A 86 0.19 3.06 -3.37
N ALA A 87 0.80 4.04 -2.71
CA ALA A 87 0.10 5.24 -2.28
C ALA A 87 -0.43 6.07 -3.47
N LEU A 88 0.34 6.20 -4.55
CA LEU A 88 -0.09 6.84 -5.80
C LEU A 88 -1.27 6.10 -6.44
N ILE A 89 -1.29 4.76 -6.41
CA ILE A 89 -2.45 3.97 -6.84
C ILE A 89 -3.68 4.30 -5.97
N GLY A 90 -3.51 4.35 -4.64
CA GLY A 90 -4.57 4.75 -3.70
C GLY A 90 -5.18 6.11 -4.06
N VAL A 91 -4.33 7.12 -4.28
CA VAL A 91 -4.77 8.45 -4.75
C VAL A 91 -5.42 8.36 -6.13
N GLY A 92 -4.85 7.59 -7.05
CA GLY A 92 -5.38 7.36 -8.40
C GLY A 92 -6.80 6.81 -8.40
N LEU A 93 -7.10 5.87 -7.48
CA LEU A 93 -8.42 5.27 -7.27
C LEU A 93 -9.46 6.26 -6.70
N THR A 94 -9.06 7.46 -6.25
CA THR A 94 -10.02 8.49 -5.82
C THR A 94 -10.69 9.23 -6.98
N ARG A 95 -10.03 9.30 -8.14
CA ARG A 95 -10.46 10.10 -9.30
C ARG A 95 -10.80 9.20 -10.48
N ARG A 96 -11.95 9.43 -11.13
CA ARG A 96 -12.31 8.70 -12.35
C ARG A 96 -11.22 8.93 -13.41
N ARG A 97 -10.65 7.85 -13.95
CA ARG A 97 -9.68 7.87 -15.06
C ARG A 97 -10.27 7.07 -16.22
N GLY A 98 -10.11 7.58 -17.44
CA GLY A 98 -10.57 6.89 -18.65
C GLY A 98 -9.53 5.92 -19.21
N GLY A 99 -9.98 4.99 -20.06
CA GLY A 99 -9.13 4.14 -20.88
C GLY A 99 -8.14 3.27 -20.10
N TRP A 100 -6.91 3.19 -20.60
CA TRP A 100 -5.85 2.30 -20.09
C TRP A 100 -5.44 2.61 -18.65
N VAL A 101 -5.43 3.88 -18.25
CA VAL A 101 -5.05 4.29 -16.89
C VAL A 101 -6.01 3.70 -15.87
N GLY A 102 -7.32 3.72 -16.15
CA GLY A 102 -8.31 3.12 -15.25
C GLY A 102 -8.13 1.61 -15.11
N ARG A 103 -7.82 0.91 -16.22
CA ARG A 103 -7.53 -0.53 -16.22
C ARG A 103 -6.30 -0.85 -15.38
N LEU A 104 -5.21 -0.09 -15.55
CA LEU A 104 -3.97 -0.25 -14.78
C LEU A 104 -4.20 -0.01 -13.28
N MET A 105 -4.94 1.04 -12.90
CA MET A 105 -5.25 1.30 -11.48
C MET A 105 -6.03 0.16 -10.84
N VAL A 106 -6.98 -0.45 -11.57
CA VAL A 106 -7.79 -1.57 -11.05
C VAL A 106 -6.97 -2.86 -10.98
N PHE A 107 -6.11 -3.12 -11.97
CA PHE A 107 -5.16 -4.22 -11.94
C PHE A 107 -4.20 -4.11 -10.73
N CYS A 108 -3.53 -2.97 -10.58
CA CYS A 108 -2.60 -2.72 -9.48
C CYS A 108 -3.32 -2.73 -8.12
N GLY A 109 -4.51 -2.14 -8.03
CA GLY A 109 -5.31 -2.11 -6.80
C GLY A 109 -5.78 -3.51 -6.38
N GLY A 110 -6.24 -4.33 -7.34
CA GLY A 110 -6.61 -5.73 -7.10
C GLY A 110 -5.40 -6.59 -6.67
N GLY A 111 -4.27 -6.44 -7.36
CA GLY A 111 -3.03 -7.14 -7.00
C GLY A 111 -2.50 -6.74 -5.62
N ALA A 112 -2.45 -5.43 -5.32
CA ALA A 112 -2.03 -4.92 -4.01
C ALA A 112 -2.96 -5.41 -2.89
N ALA A 113 -4.27 -5.42 -3.12
CA ALA A 113 -5.23 -5.94 -2.15
C ALA A 113 -4.94 -7.41 -1.79
N VAL A 114 -4.75 -8.26 -2.80
CA VAL A 114 -4.48 -9.69 -2.57
C VAL A 114 -3.11 -9.91 -1.95
N LEU A 115 -2.05 -9.27 -2.45
CA LEU A 115 -0.70 -9.44 -1.88
C LEU A 115 -0.68 -9.09 -0.41
N LEU A 116 -1.28 -7.96 -0.03
CA LEU A 116 -1.28 -7.48 1.34
C LEU A 116 -2.13 -8.38 2.26
N VAL A 117 -3.33 -8.78 1.84
CA VAL A 117 -4.16 -9.68 2.64
C VAL A 117 -3.50 -11.06 2.75
N TRP A 118 -3.03 -11.63 1.64
CA TRP A 118 -2.37 -12.94 1.61
C TRP A 118 -1.14 -12.97 2.51
N HIS A 119 -0.26 -11.99 2.36
CA HIS A 119 0.96 -11.89 3.16
C HIS A 119 0.66 -11.64 4.64
N GLY A 120 -0.32 -10.79 4.95
CA GLY A 120 -0.77 -10.56 6.32
C GLY A 120 -1.37 -11.82 6.98
N CYS A 121 -2.19 -12.57 6.24
CA CYS A 121 -2.74 -13.85 6.69
C CYS A 121 -1.63 -14.87 6.97
N LEU A 122 -0.58 -14.91 6.14
CA LEU A 122 0.56 -15.81 6.38
C LEU A 122 1.31 -15.47 7.66
N PHE A 123 1.52 -14.19 7.97
CA PHE A 123 2.09 -13.79 9.26
C PHE A 123 1.23 -14.23 10.43
N VAL A 124 -0.10 -14.08 10.31
CA VAL A 124 -1.03 -14.50 11.37
C VAL A 124 -1.00 -16.03 11.53
N VAL A 125 -1.12 -16.78 10.44
CA VAL A 125 -1.10 -18.25 10.47
C VAL A 125 0.23 -18.76 11.02
N HIS A 126 1.36 -18.22 10.56
CA HIS A 126 2.68 -18.59 11.06
C HIS A 126 2.81 -18.26 12.55
N GLY A 127 2.40 -17.05 12.97
CA GLY A 127 2.43 -16.64 14.36
C GLY A 127 1.60 -17.55 15.27
N VAL A 128 0.38 -17.88 14.87
CA VAL A 128 -0.49 -18.80 15.62
C VAL A 128 0.14 -20.19 15.72
N LEU A 129 0.67 -20.75 14.62
CA LEU A 129 1.33 -22.06 14.60
C LEU A 129 2.50 -22.15 15.60
N VAL A 130 3.25 -21.05 15.74
CA VAL A 130 4.36 -20.97 16.70
C VAL A 130 3.86 -20.85 18.13
N GLU A 131 2.88 -19.99 18.39
CA GLU A 131 2.31 -19.79 19.74
C GLU A 131 1.65 -21.07 20.29
N ILE A 132 1.01 -21.87 19.44
CA ILE A 132 0.43 -23.17 19.83
C ILE A 132 1.45 -24.31 19.90
N GLY A 133 2.74 -24.03 19.68
CA GLY A 133 3.84 -25.00 19.78
C GLY A 133 3.93 -26.00 18.62
N THR A 134 3.13 -25.85 17.56
CA THR A 134 3.15 -26.74 16.39
C THR A 134 4.34 -26.48 15.44
N ARG A 135 4.96 -25.30 15.54
CA ARG A 135 6.27 -24.99 14.93
C ARG A 135 7.20 -24.43 15.99
N SER A 136 8.40 -25.00 16.09
CA SER A 136 9.47 -24.42 16.87
C SER A 136 10.18 -23.34 16.05
N VAL A 137 10.46 -22.22 16.70
CA VAL A 137 11.34 -21.17 16.17
C VAL A 137 12.46 -21.00 17.17
N ALA A 138 13.63 -20.58 16.68
CA ALA A 138 14.76 -20.28 17.56
C ALA A 138 14.35 -19.26 18.65
N PRO A 139 14.88 -19.36 19.88
CA PRO A 139 14.40 -18.58 21.04
C PRO A 139 14.49 -17.06 20.84
N ASP A 140 15.45 -16.61 20.03
CA ASP A 140 15.68 -15.24 19.60
C ASP A 140 14.59 -14.69 18.67
N LEU A 141 13.89 -15.55 17.92
CA LEU A 141 12.76 -15.18 17.06
C LEU A 141 11.38 -15.31 17.73
N ALA A 142 11.29 -15.93 18.91
CA ALA A 142 10.01 -16.12 19.61
C ALA A 142 9.35 -14.78 20.00
N GLY A 143 10.13 -13.83 20.51
CA GLY A 143 9.64 -12.48 20.82
C GLY A 143 9.19 -11.70 19.58
N LEU A 144 9.86 -11.94 18.45
CA LEU A 144 9.59 -11.31 17.16
C LEU A 144 8.30 -11.84 16.51
N THR A 145 8.02 -13.12 16.69
CA THR A 145 6.82 -13.79 16.18
C THR A 145 5.54 -13.13 16.70
N ARG A 146 5.52 -12.66 17.96
CA ARG A 146 4.40 -11.90 18.52
C ARG A 146 4.16 -10.56 17.84
N TRP A 147 5.22 -9.86 17.42
CA TRP A 147 5.10 -8.63 16.64
C TRP A 147 4.57 -8.89 15.24
N TYR A 148 5.04 -9.95 14.58
CA TYR A 148 4.50 -10.34 13.27
C TYR A 148 3.03 -10.73 13.34
N LEU A 149 2.64 -11.46 14.39
CA LEU A 149 1.26 -11.88 14.63
C LEU A 149 0.34 -10.71 15.01
N GLY A 150 0.73 -9.92 16.01
CA GLY A 150 -0.14 -8.94 16.64
C GLY A 150 -0.16 -7.58 15.95
N LEU A 151 0.94 -7.19 15.29
CA LEU A 151 1.06 -5.89 14.64
C LEU A 151 1.13 -6.02 13.12
N TRP A 152 2.15 -6.71 12.60
CA TRP A 152 2.42 -6.68 11.15
C TRP A 152 1.32 -7.37 10.35
N GLY A 153 0.92 -8.60 10.71
CA GLY A 153 -0.14 -9.33 10.02
C GLY A 153 -1.44 -8.53 9.89
N PRO A 154 -2.03 -8.05 11.02
CA PRO A 154 -3.19 -7.18 10.99
C PRO A 154 -2.96 -5.89 10.21
N TRP A 155 -1.78 -5.27 10.32
CA TRP A 155 -1.45 -4.05 9.58
C TRP A 155 -1.47 -4.26 8.06
N PHE A 156 -0.89 -5.37 7.58
CA PHE A 156 -0.95 -5.78 6.18
C PHE A 156 -2.39 -6.04 5.71
N ILE A 157 -3.18 -6.76 6.52
CA ILE A 157 -4.60 -7.04 6.20
C ILE A 157 -5.39 -5.73 6.09
N VAL A 158 -5.21 -4.80 7.03
CA VAL A 158 -5.88 -3.47 6.98
C VAL A 158 -5.54 -2.72 5.70
N GLY A 159 -4.26 -2.72 5.29
CA GLY A 159 -3.82 -2.13 4.03
C GLY A 159 -4.49 -2.79 2.82
N GLY A 160 -4.49 -4.12 2.77
CA GLY A 160 -5.12 -4.88 1.69
C GLY A 160 -6.63 -4.64 1.59
N LEU A 161 -7.32 -4.58 2.72
CA LEU A 161 -8.75 -4.23 2.77
C LEU A 161 -9.02 -2.80 2.29
N ALA A 162 -8.14 -1.85 2.61
CA ALA A 162 -8.25 -0.48 2.09
C ALA A 162 -8.13 -0.44 0.56
N PHE A 163 -7.16 -1.17 -0.02
CA PHE A 163 -7.02 -1.30 -1.48
C PHE A 163 -8.22 -2.02 -2.11
N ALA A 164 -8.74 -3.08 -1.48
CA ALA A 164 -9.91 -3.80 -1.95
C ALA A 164 -11.15 -2.89 -1.99
N ALA A 165 -11.37 -2.11 -0.93
CA ALA A 165 -12.47 -1.14 -0.82
C ALA A 165 -12.33 -0.02 -1.86
N ALA A 166 -11.11 0.53 -2.03
CA ALA A 166 -10.82 1.55 -3.03
C ALA A 166 -11.09 1.05 -4.45
N THR A 167 -10.59 -0.14 -4.79
CA THR A 167 -10.74 -0.75 -6.11
C THR A 167 -12.20 -1.08 -6.40
N THR A 168 -12.90 -1.71 -5.45
CA THR A 168 -14.32 -2.05 -5.60
C THR A 168 -15.18 -0.80 -5.81
N ARG A 169 -14.92 0.27 -5.05
CA ARG A 169 -15.66 1.52 -5.18
C ARG A 169 -15.34 2.24 -6.49
N TYR A 170 -14.10 2.18 -6.95
CA TYR A 170 -13.69 2.73 -8.24
C TYR A 170 -14.42 2.04 -9.40
N VAL A 171 -14.42 0.70 -9.42
CA VAL A 171 -15.11 -0.10 -10.45
C VAL A 171 -16.62 0.15 -10.45
N ARG A 172 -17.25 0.30 -9.28
CA ARG A 172 -18.70 0.60 -9.18
C ARG A 172 -19.10 1.94 -9.85
N ARG A 173 -18.15 2.86 -10.05
CA ARG A 173 -18.39 4.19 -10.66
C ARG A 173 -18.18 4.26 -12.17
N LEU A 174 -17.67 3.20 -12.79
CA LEU A 174 -17.37 3.16 -14.22
C LEU A 174 -18.47 2.43 -15.00
N ASP A 175 -18.71 2.84 -16.25
CA ASP A 175 -19.77 2.27 -17.10
C ASP A 175 -19.45 0.92 -17.76
N PRO A 176 -18.20 0.53 -18.07
CA PRO A 176 -17.90 -0.87 -18.39
C PRO A 176 -17.46 -1.67 -17.15
N ARG A 177 -18.38 -1.88 -16.20
CA ARG A 177 -18.07 -2.56 -14.91
C ARG A 177 -17.47 -3.95 -15.07
N ARG A 178 -17.95 -4.74 -16.04
CA ARG A 178 -17.52 -6.12 -16.26
C ARG A 178 -16.06 -6.19 -16.70
N GLU A 179 -15.67 -5.35 -17.65
CA GLU A 179 -14.29 -5.27 -18.15
C GLU A 179 -13.33 -4.90 -17.01
N MET A 180 -13.67 -3.89 -16.23
CA MET A 180 -12.83 -3.46 -15.10
C MET A 180 -12.71 -4.54 -14.02
N ARG A 181 -13.77 -5.31 -13.77
CA ARG A 181 -13.71 -6.46 -12.85
C ARG A 181 -12.72 -7.53 -13.33
N ILE A 182 -12.64 -7.78 -14.64
CA ILE A 182 -11.68 -8.74 -15.20
C ILE A 182 -10.26 -8.26 -14.90
N TYR A 183 -9.93 -6.99 -15.16
CA TYR A 183 -8.59 -6.47 -14.85
C TYR A 183 -8.24 -6.56 -13.36
N GLY A 184 -9.22 -6.32 -12.48
CA GLY A 184 -9.04 -6.47 -11.03
C GLY A 184 -8.80 -7.92 -10.64
N ALA A 185 -9.56 -8.86 -11.23
CA ALA A 185 -9.38 -10.29 -11.01
C ALA A 185 -8.05 -10.81 -11.56
N VAL A 186 -7.63 -10.35 -12.73
CA VAL A 186 -6.32 -10.70 -13.32
C VAL A 186 -5.18 -10.19 -12.44
N GLY A 187 -5.28 -8.95 -11.93
CA GLY A 187 -4.30 -8.42 -10.98
C GLY A 187 -4.25 -9.22 -9.68
N ALA A 188 -5.42 -9.54 -9.11
CA ALA A 188 -5.56 -10.35 -7.91
C ALA A 188 -4.97 -11.76 -8.07
N LEU A 189 -5.37 -12.49 -9.12
CA LEU A 189 -4.90 -13.84 -9.39
C LEU A 189 -3.42 -13.88 -9.76
N GLY A 190 -2.97 -12.95 -10.60
CA GLY A 190 -1.56 -12.86 -10.96
C GLY A 190 -0.67 -12.62 -9.75
N ALA A 191 -1.11 -11.76 -8.83
CA ALA A 191 -0.36 -11.47 -7.62
C ALA A 191 -0.37 -12.65 -6.62
N LEU A 192 -1.48 -13.38 -6.52
CA LEU A 192 -1.55 -14.62 -5.73
C LEU A 192 -0.62 -15.68 -6.29
N LEU A 193 -0.67 -15.93 -7.61
CA LEU A 193 0.19 -16.91 -8.28
C LEU A 193 1.67 -16.56 -8.12
N LEU A 194 2.03 -15.29 -8.32
CA LEU A 194 3.40 -14.82 -8.14
C LEU A 194 3.88 -15.02 -6.69
N SER A 195 3.04 -14.67 -5.70
CA SER A 195 3.37 -14.85 -4.30
C SER A 195 3.52 -16.33 -3.92
N SER A 196 2.62 -17.19 -4.40
CA SER A 196 2.68 -18.63 -4.14
C SER A 196 3.90 -19.26 -4.81
N ALA A 197 4.22 -18.86 -6.04
CA ALA A 197 5.40 -19.32 -6.76
C ALA A 197 6.69 -18.95 -6.00
N SER A 198 6.79 -17.71 -5.51
CA SER A 198 7.93 -17.24 -4.70
C SER A 198 8.12 -18.07 -3.43
N MET A 199 7.05 -18.48 -2.76
CA MET A 199 7.11 -19.35 -1.57
C MET A 199 7.59 -20.76 -1.93
N ILE A 200 7.08 -21.32 -3.02
CA ILE A 200 7.47 -22.66 -3.47
C ILE A 200 8.95 -22.69 -3.88
N THR A 201 9.46 -21.62 -4.48
CA THR A 201 10.87 -21.53 -4.88
C THR A 201 11.81 -21.09 -3.76
N GLY A 202 11.32 -20.86 -2.54
CA GLY A 202 12.13 -20.45 -1.39
C GLY A 202 12.69 -19.02 -1.46
N ILE A 203 12.09 -18.16 -2.28
CA ILE A 203 12.48 -16.74 -2.43
C ILE A 203 11.63 -15.83 -1.52
N GLY A 204 10.52 -16.35 -0.98
CA GLY A 204 9.54 -15.62 -0.17
C GLY A 204 9.59 -15.88 1.32
#